data_AF-A0AB39M377-F1
#
_entry.id   AF-A0AB39M377-F1
#
_cell.length_a   1.000
_cell.length_b   1.000
_cell.length_c   1.000
_cell.angle_alpha   90.00
_cell.angle_beta   90.00
_cell.angle_gamma   90.00
#
_symmetry.space_group_name_H-M   'P 1'
#
loop_
_entity.id
_entity.type
_entity.pdbx_description
1 polymer ?
#
loop_
_entity_poly.entity_id
_entity_poly.type
_entity_poly.pdbx_seq_one_letter_code
_entity_poly.pdbx_strand_id
1 'polypeptide(L)'
;MISYECDYDTLSEYAGRLLERPTNFGGDDRYYRTHAPVIGKADYADDLMAESNFDTALDLLCSAADDGRNDTEISDEHVIDAGIRHWGWGQCSQIFVQVYADDVMPCRKCDSIADWAVSRKKHGRRRFLCASCKSDWDWDTEQYGLPALAPIKYRPKFTAAWREACSILSALEVYAVLDDSDYSEREWERWQSNVNEALEQAQREYEDDTEAQSAEIADSCHDEIGDLYGHEPESGVSWQKVEDIYREARDAYFTALANEHLNAPIAGQLAFA
;
A
#
# COMPACT_ATOMS: atom_id res chain seq x y z
N MET A 1 5.67 6.44 -13.86
CA MET A 1 5.79 5.03 -13.47
C MET A 1 7.14 4.48 -13.92
N ILE A 2 8.00 4.11 -12.96
CA ILE A 2 9.29 3.47 -13.21
C ILE A 2 9.03 1.97 -13.29
N SER A 3 9.11 1.38 -14.48
CA SER A 3 9.02 -0.08 -14.66
C SER A 3 10.44 -0.65 -14.73
N TYR A 4 10.74 -1.60 -13.84
CA TYR A 4 12.00 -2.34 -13.84
C TYR A 4 11.78 -3.68 -14.51
N GLU A 5 12.42 -3.91 -15.66
CA GLU A 5 12.44 -5.26 -16.24
C GLU A 5 13.32 -6.17 -15.36
N CYS A 6 12.69 -7.00 -14.53
CA CYS A 6 13.38 -8.02 -13.75
C CYS A 6 13.79 -9.20 -14.64
N ASP A 7 15.05 -9.64 -14.54
CA ASP A 7 15.48 -10.87 -15.20
C ASP A 7 14.97 -12.12 -14.46
N TYR A 8 15.10 -13.28 -15.10
CA TYR A 8 14.62 -14.55 -14.56
C TYR A 8 15.24 -14.89 -13.19
N ASP A 9 16.50 -14.52 -12.97
CA ASP A 9 17.24 -14.85 -11.76
C ASP A 9 16.71 -13.99 -10.61
N THR A 10 16.45 -12.69 -10.84
CA THR A 10 15.76 -11.80 -9.89
C THR A 10 14.35 -12.32 -9.55
N LEU A 11 13.55 -12.69 -10.55
CA LEU A 11 12.21 -13.24 -10.33
C LEU A 11 12.23 -14.52 -9.49
N SER A 12 13.22 -15.38 -9.70
CA SER A 12 13.41 -16.63 -8.96
C SER A 12 13.87 -16.39 -7.53
N GLU A 13 14.71 -15.39 -7.31
CA GLU A 13 15.16 -14.99 -5.98
C GLU A 13 14.00 -14.49 -5.12
N TYR A 14 13.19 -13.54 -5.63
CA TYR A 14 11.99 -13.08 -4.94
C TYR A 14 11.03 -14.24 -4.63
N ALA A 15 10.82 -15.14 -5.59
CA ALA A 15 9.94 -16.30 -5.41
C ALA A 15 10.45 -17.24 -4.30
N GLY A 16 11.75 -17.51 -4.28
CA GLY A 16 12.37 -18.34 -3.26
C GLY A 16 12.24 -17.74 -1.86
N ARG A 17 12.37 -16.42 -1.74
CA ARG A 17 12.25 -15.69 -0.47
C ARG A 17 10.82 -15.58 0.03
N LEU A 18 9.88 -15.24 -0.85
CA LEU A 18 8.51 -14.88 -0.47
C LEU A 18 7.56 -16.08 -0.39
N LEU A 19 7.85 -17.20 -1.07
CA LEU A 19 7.10 -18.45 -0.89
C LEU A 19 7.49 -19.21 0.40
N GLU A 20 8.42 -18.70 1.20
CA GLU A 20 8.71 -19.29 2.51
C GLU A 20 7.50 -19.13 3.43
N ARG A 21 6.94 -20.27 3.87
CA ARG A 21 5.71 -20.34 4.65
C ARG A 21 5.75 -19.42 5.88
N PRO A 22 4.99 -18.31 5.92
CA PRO A 22 4.82 -17.56 7.17
C PRO A 22 3.96 -18.40 8.14
N THR A 23 4.18 -18.21 9.43
CA THR A 23 3.56 -19.07 10.45
C THR A 23 2.07 -18.82 10.69
N ASN A 24 1.45 -17.73 10.19
CA ASN A 24 0.16 -17.25 10.74
C ASN A 24 -0.87 -16.58 9.77
N PHE A 25 -0.76 -16.65 8.43
CA PHE A 25 -1.72 -15.96 7.54
C PHE A 25 -2.91 -16.83 7.10
N GLY A 26 -3.94 -16.97 7.96
CA GLY A 26 -5.22 -17.60 7.58
C GLY A 26 -5.15 -19.09 7.16
N GLY A 27 -6.28 -19.60 6.63
CA GLY A 27 -6.50 -21.01 6.33
C GLY A 27 -6.58 -21.38 4.84
N ASP A 28 -6.23 -20.48 3.92
CA ASP A 28 -6.14 -20.80 2.49
C ASP A 28 -4.74 -21.34 2.17
N ASP A 29 -4.67 -22.57 1.65
CA ASP A 29 -3.42 -23.25 1.32
C ASP A 29 -2.64 -22.53 0.19
N ARG A 30 -3.30 -21.71 -0.64
CA ARG A 30 -2.68 -20.99 -1.76
C ARG A 30 -1.62 -19.99 -1.29
N TYR A 31 -1.84 -19.32 -0.15
CA TYR A 31 -0.92 -18.35 0.47
C TYR A 31 0.44 -18.95 0.85
N TYR A 32 0.51 -20.28 0.90
CA TYR A 32 1.69 -21.00 1.37
C TYR A 32 2.36 -21.83 0.28
N ARG A 33 1.79 -21.86 -0.93
CA ARG A 33 2.20 -22.82 -1.97
C ARG A 33 2.35 -22.21 -3.34
N THR A 34 1.41 -21.34 -3.73
CA THR A 34 1.36 -20.83 -5.11
C THR A 34 1.42 -19.31 -5.16
N HIS A 35 0.95 -18.64 -4.11
CA HIS A 35 0.92 -17.19 -4.04
C HIS A 35 1.88 -16.67 -2.99
N ALA A 36 2.70 -15.69 -3.36
CA ALA A 36 3.63 -15.06 -2.44
C ALA A 36 3.09 -13.68 -1.98
N PRO A 37 3.30 -13.30 -0.72
CA PRO A 37 2.95 -11.97 -0.23
C PRO A 37 3.84 -10.90 -0.86
N VAL A 38 3.25 -9.79 -1.30
CA VAL A 38 3.96 -8.69 -1.98
C VAL A 38 3.91 -7.40 -1.16
N ILE A 39 2.75 -6.75 -1.05
CA ILE A 39 2.55 -5.47 -0.33
C ILE A 39 1.35 -5.61 0.61
N GLY A 40 1.42 -4.96 1.77
CA GLY A 40 0.34 -4.94 2.74
C GLY A 40 0.11 -3.55 3.32
N LYS A 41 -1.08 -3.33 3.87
CA LYS A 41 -1.49 -2.13 4.60
C LYS A 41 -2.24 -2.49 5.87
N ALA A 42 -2.32 -1.56 6.82
CA ALA A 42 -3.11 -1.70 8.02
C ALA A 42 -3.91 -0.42 8.29
N ASP A 43 -5.22 -0.55 8.52
CA ASP A 43 -6.14 0.60 8.63
C ASP A 43 -5.75 1.60 9.74
N TYR A 44 -5.20 1.11 10.86
CA TYR A 44 -4.85 1.97 12.00
C TYR A 44 -3.37 2.36 12.03
N ALA A 45 -2.64 2.17 10.92
CA ALA A 45 -1.26 2.62 10.81
C ALA A 45 -1.15 4.13 10.54
N ASP A 46 -2.24 4.78 10.09
CA ASP A 46 -2.25 6.16 9.57
C ASP A 46 -1.17 6.43 8.48
N ASP A 47 -0.63 5.35 7.89
CA ASP A 47 0.43 5.37 6.89
C ASP A 47 -0.19 5.52 5.49
N LEU A 48 -0.46 6.78 5.12
CA LEU A 48 -1.00 7.15 3.81
C LEU A 48 -0.15 6.63 2.65
N MET A 49 1.17 6.54 2.85
CA MET A 49 2.09 6.04 1.82
C MET A 49 1.88 4.55 1.60
N ALA A 50 1.74 3.77 2.67
CA ALA A 50 1.43 2.35 2.58
C ALA A 50 0.06 2.11 1.94
N GLU A 51 -0.95 2.94 2.24
CA GLU A 51 -2.27 2.85 1.61
C GLU A 51 -2.23 3.14 0.11
N SER A 52 -1.60 4.24 -0.28
CA SER A 52 -1.42 4.65 -1.69
C SER A 52 -0.66 3.57 -2.48
N ASN A 53 0.46 3.09 -1.94
CA ASN A 53 1.24 2.03 -2.56
C ASN A 53 0.46 0.72 -2.67
N PHE A 54 -0.35 0.37 -1.66
CA PHE A 54 -1.17 -0.84 -1.70
C PHE A 54 -2.23 -0.75 -2.79
N ASP A 55 -3.00 0.34 -2.83
CA ASP A 55 -4.10 0.50 -3.78
C ASP A 55 -3.57 0.59 -5.22
N THR A 56 -2.47 1.32 -5.43
CA THR A 56 -1.78 1.41 -6.72
C THR A 56 -1.22 0.05 -7.15
N ALA A 57 -0.55 -0.67 -6.24
CA ALA A 57 0.00 -1.99 -6.57
C ALA A 57 -1.11 -2.99 -6.91
N LEU A 58 -2.22 -2.97 -6.18
CA LEU A 58 -3.35 -3.86 -6.45
C LEU A 58 -3.90 -3.66 -7.87
N ASP A 59 -4.10 -2.40 -8.28
CA ASP A 59 -4.60 -2.07 -9.62
C ASP A 59 -3.62 -2.52 -10.73
N LEU A 60 -2.32 -2.25 -10.55
CA LEU A 60 -1.28 -2.66 -11.49
C LEU A 60 -1.18 -4.19 -11.61
N LEU A 61 -1.26 -4.90 -10.49
CA LEU A 61 -1.16 -6.36 -10.44
C LEU A 61 -2.38 -7.04 -11.09
N CYS A 62 -3.58 -6.55 -10.81
CA CYS A 62 -4.81 -7.02 -11.44
C CYS A 62 -4.78 -6.75 -12.96
N SER A 63 -4.39 -5.54 -13.36
CA SER A 63 -4.23 -5.18 -14.77
C SER A 63 -3.20 -6.06 -15.48
N ALA A 64 -2.07 -6.37 -14.83
CA ALA A 64 -1.07 -7.28 -15.37
C ALA A 64 -1.57 -8.73 -15.44
N ALA A 65 -2.42 -9.17 -14.51
CA ALA A 65 -3.03 -10.49 -14.54
C ALA A 65 -3.99 -10.65 -15.73
N ASP A 66 -4.77 -9.61 -16.03
CA ASP A 66 -5.79 -9.60 -17.07
C ASP A 66 -5.29 -9.12 -18.44
N ASP A 67 -4.00 -8.77 -18.59
CA ASP A 67 -3.46 -8.20 -19.83
C ASP A 67 -3.83 -9.03 -21.08
N GLY A 68 -4.48 -8.35 -22.03
CA GLY A 68 -5.01 -8.94 -23.26
C GLY A 68 -6.35 -9.66 -23.14
N ARG A 69 -7.05 -9.56 -22.00
CA ARG A 69 -8.39 -10.12 -21.76
C ARG A 69 -9.41 -9.02 -21.41
N ASN A 70 -10.70 -9.35 -21.58
CA ASN A 70 -11.83 -8.45 -21.27
C ASN A 70 -12.61 -8.90 -20.02
N ASP A 71 -12.14 -9.94 -19.33
CA ASP A 71 -12.72 -10.52 -18.13
C ASP A 71 -11.70 -10.48 -16.97
N THR A 72 -12.19 -10.53 -15.73
CA THR A 72 -11.38 -10.47 -14.49
C THR A 72 -11.15 -11.84 -13.86
N GLU A 73 -11.50 -12.92 -14.58
CA GLU A 73 -11.40 -14.28 -14.03
C GLU A 73 -9.95 -14.69 -13.73
N ILE A 74 -8.96 -14.13 -14.44
CA ILE A 74 -7.55 -14.39 -14.14
C ILE A 74 -7.10 -13.60 -12.92
N SER A 75 -7.39 -12.29 -12.83
CA SER A 75 -6.99 -11.49 -11.67
C SER A 75 -7.52 -12.09 -10.37
N ASP A 76 -8.77 -12.57 -10.37
CA ASP A 76 -9.39 -13.19 -9.19
C ASP A 76 -8.71 -14.50 -8.75
N GLU A 77 -8.04 -15.19 -9.68
CA GLU A 77 -7.25 -16.40 -9.39
C GLU A 77 -5.81 -16.07 -9.02
N HIS A 78 -5.18 -15.13 -9.72
CA HIS A 78 -3.74 -14.85 -9.65
C HIS A 78 -3.38 -13.79 -8.60
N VAL A 79 -4.31 -12.93 -8.20
CA VAL A 79 -4.10 -11.83 -7.26
C VAL A 79 -5.17 -11.92 -6.17
N ILE A 80 -4.74 -12.11 -4.93
CA ILE A 80 -5.64 -12.22 -3.79
C ILE A 80 -5.35 -11.08 -2.82
N ASP A 81 -6.33 -10.21 -2.62
CA ASP A 81 -6.37 -9.31 -1.47
C ASP A 81 -6.92 -10.07 -0.25
N ALA A 82 -6.04 -10.38 0.69
CA ALA A 82 -6.38 -11.10 1.90
C ALA A 82 -6.31 -10.18 3.13
N GLY A 83 -7.42 -10.07 3.86
CA GLY A 83 -7.53 -9.30 5.09
C GLY A 83 -7.58 -10.15 6.35
N ILE A 84 -6.89 -9.73 7.41
CA ILE A 84 -7.06 -10.24 8.78
C ILE A 84 -7.40 -9.08 9.69
N ARG A 85 -8.47 -9.22 10.48
CA ARG A 85 -8.81 -8.23 11.51
C ARG A 85 -8.01 -8.48 12.79
N HIS A 86 -7.38 -7.44 13.29
CA HIS A 86 -6.70 -7.42 14.58
C HIS A 86 -7.19 -6.23 15.41
N TRP A 87 -7.39 -6.45 16.72
CA TRP A 87 -7.97 -5.43 17.60
C TRP A 87 -7.11 -4.16 17.72
N GLY A 88 -5.79 -4.28 17.59
CA GLY A 88 -4.87 -3.16 17.72
C GLY A 88 -4.62 -2.40 16.42
N TRP A 89 -4.76 -3.06 15.25
CA TRP A 89 -4.27 -2.53 13.97
C TRP A 89 -5.38 -2.43 12.90
N GLY A 90 -6.64 -2.68 13.30
CA GLY A 90 -7.78 -2.65 12.38
C GLY A 90 -7.77 -3.84 11.43
N GLN A 91 -8.07 -3.62 10.16
CA GLN A 91 -7.87 -4.61 9.11
C GLN A 91 -6.43 -4.52 8.60
N CYS A 92 -5.68 -5.62 8.68
CA CYS A 92 -4.43 -5.78 7.97
C CYS A 92 -4.72 -6.48 6.64
N SER A 93 -4.51 -5.80 5.53
CA SER A 93 -4.71 -6.32 4.18
C SER A 93 -3.35 -6.62 3.54
N GLN A 94 -3.27 -7.71 2.78
CA GLN A 94 -2.04 -8.18 2.16
C GLN A 94 -2.36 -8.73 0.77
N ILE A 95 -1.63 -8.26 -0.24
CA ILE A 95 -1.73 -8.77 -1.60
C ILE A 95 -0.86 -10.02 -1.73
N PHE A 96 -1.45 -11.10 -2.21
CA PHE A 96 -0.82 -12.37 -2.55
C PHE A 96 -0.88 -12.59 -4.05
N VAL A 97 0.27 -12.83 -4.68
CA VAL A 97 0.36 -12.97 -6.15
C VAL A 97 0.85 -14.36 -6.53
N GLN A 98 0.15 -15.02 -7.46
CA GLN A 98 0.54 -16.31 -8.00
C GLN A 98 1.88 -16.21 -8.72
N VAL A 99 2.85 -17.01 -8.27
CA VAL A 99 4.23 -16.93 -8.79
C VAL A 99 4.35 -17.59 -10.16
N TYR A 100 3.87 -18.83 -10.30
CA TYR A 100 4.07 -19.64 -11.50
C TYR A 100 2.77 -19.84 -12.28
N ALA A 101 2.84 -19.66 -13.60
CA ALA A 101 1.72 -19.88 -14.52
C ALA A 101 1.47 -21.37 -14.81
N ASP A 102 2.46 -22.21 -14.51
CA ASP A 102 2.40 -23.65 -14.73
C ASP A 102 2.59 -24.40 -13.40
N ASP A 103 2.00 -25.59 -13.29
CA ASP A 103 2.21 -26.48 -12.14
C ASP A 103 3.71 -26.75 -11.93
N VAL A 104 4.25 -26.20 -10.84
CA VAL A 104 5.62 -26.49 -10.41
C VAL A 104 5.69 -27.85 -9.75
N MET A 105 6.74 -28.61 -10.05
CA MET A 105 6.95 -29.91 -9.43
C MET A 105 7.50 -29.71 -8.02
N PRO A 106 6.77 -30.10 -6.96
CA PRO A 106 7.26 -29.93 -5.61
C PRO A 106 8.42 -30.89 -5.33
N CYS A 107 9.35 -30.42 -4.53
CA CYS A 107 10.41 -31.21 -3.95
C CYS A 107 9.77 -32.24 -3.03
N ARG A 108 10.09 -33.51 -3.28
CA ARG A 108 9.53 -34.64 -2.54
C ARG A 108 9.75 -34.58 -1.02
N LYS A 109 10.73 -33.83 -0.54
CA LYS A 109 11.18 -33.87 0.86
C LYS A 109 10.83 -32.61 1.66
N CYS A 110 10.74 -31.44 1.02
CA CYS A 110 10.59 -30.17 1.73
C CYS A 110 9.59 -29.21 1.08
N ASP A 111 8.73 -29.68 0.17
CA ASP A 111 7.69 -28.91 -0.55
C ASP A 111 8.16 -27.67 -1.34
N SER A 112 9.45 -27.33 -1.29
CA SER A 112 10.08 -26.32 -2.14
C SER A 112 10.00 -26.71 -3.62
N ILE A 113 10.32 -25.82 -4.54
CA ILE A 113 10.32 -26.16 -5.97
C ILE A 113 11.50 -27.08 -6.26
N ALA A 114 11.27 -28.09 -7.11
CA ALA A 114 12.31 -29.01 -7.51
C ALA A 114 13.08 -28.53 -8.75
N ASP A 115 14.41 -28.67 -8.70
CA ASP A 115 15.31 -28.38 -9.83
C ASP A 115 15.83 -29.66 -10.50
N TRP A 116 15.64 -30.80 -9.85
CA TRP A 116 16.23 -32.07 -10.25
C TRP A 116 15.19 -33.17 -10.36
N ALA A 117 15.23 -33.89 -11.48
CA ALA A 117 14.46 -35.11 -11.66
C ALA A 117 15.36 -36.32 -11.39
N VAL A 118 14.92 -37.17 -10.48
CA VAL A 118 15.52 -38.45 -10.16
C VAL A 118 14.67 -39.54 -10.80
N SER A 119 15.23 -40.27 -11.76
CA SER A 119 14.56 -41.41 -12.39
C SER A 119 15.22 -42.73 -12.01
N ARG A 120 14.41 -43.71 -11.62
CA ARG A 120 14.84 -45.10 -11.49
C ARG A 120 14.54 -45.87 -12.79
N LYS A 121 15.57 -46.44 -13.41
CA LYS A 121 15.46 -47.20 -14.68
C LYS A 121 14.38 -48.30 -14.68
N LYS A 122 14.07 -48.88 -13.52
CA LYS A 122 13.20 -50.05 -13.39
C LYS A 122 11.70 -49.75 -13.26
N HIS A 123 11.32 -48.51 -12.89
CA HIS A 123 9.91 -48.21 -12.54
C HIS A 123 9.31 -47.00 -13.27
N GLY A 124 10.05 -46.31 -14.14
CA GLY A 124 9.52 -45.20 -14.96
C GLY A 124 9.06 -43.94 -14.20
N ARG A 125 8.81 -44.03 -12.89
CA ARG A 125 8.39 -42.92 -12.04
C ARG A 125 9.57 -41.99 -11.77
N ARG A 126 9.41 -40.73 -12.18
CA ARG A 126 10.33 -39.64 -11.81
C ARG A 126 9.95 -39.12 -10.43
N ARG A 127 10.95 -38.79 -9.63
CA ARG A 127 10.82 -38.06 -8.37
C ARG A 127 11.52 -36.73 -8.53
N PHE A 128 11.03 -35.69 -7.87
CA PHE A 128 11.55 -34.34 -8.01
C PHE A 128 12.18 -33.87 -6.69
N LEU A 129 13.35 -33.24 -6.77
CA LEU A 129 14.12 -32.73 -5.61
C LEU A 129 14.64 -31.33 -5.90
N CYS A 130 14.68 -30.48 -4.87
CA CYS A 130 15.40 -29.21 -4.92
C CYS A 130 16.92 -29.41 -4.75
N ALA A 131 17.71 -28.37 -5.02
CA ALA A 131 19.16 -28.39 -4.86
C ALA A 131 19.63 -28.86 -3.47
N SER A 132 18.99 -28.39 -2.39
CA SER A 132 19.32 -28.76 -1.01
C SER A 132 18.95 -30.22 -0.70
N CYS A 133 17.73 -30.65 -1.05
CA CYS A 133 17.33 -32.04 -0.81
C CYS A 133 18.05 -33.04 -1.70
N LYS A 134 18.68 -32.59 -2.79
CA LYS A 134 19.57 -33.40 -3.63
C LYS A 134 20.89 -33.70 -2.92
N SER A 135 21.50 -32.74 -2.21
CA SER A 135 22.76 -32.98 -1.48
C SER A 135 22.55 -33.92 -0.31
N ASP A 136 21.39 -33.83 0.34
CA ASP A 136 20.99 -34.69 1.46
C ASP A 136 20.33 -36.00 1.04
N TRP A 137 20.30 -36.27 -0.27
CA TRP A 137 19.69 -37.48 -0.78
C TRP A 137 20.64 -38.65 -0.53
N ASP A 138 20.20 -39.63 0.25
CA ASP A 138 20.93 -40.87 0.44
C ASP A 138 20.95 -41.67 -0.88
N TRP A 139 22.09 -41.62 -1.56
CA TRP A 139 22.33 -42.32 -2.83
C TRP A 139 22.54 -43.82 -2.65
N ASP A 140 22.73 -44.28 -1.40
CA ASP A 140 23.17 -45.65 -1.08
C ASP A 140 22.03 -46.59 -0.66
N THR A 141 20.78 -46.13 -0.51
CA THR A 141 19.64 -47.01 -0.22
C THR A 141 19.05 -47.71 -1.46
N GLU A 142 19.71 -48.84 -1.74
CA GLU A 142 19.23 -50.16 -2.18
C GLU A 142 19.06 -50.49 -3.69
N GLN A 143 20.06 -51.25 -4.15
CA GLN A 143 19.94 -52.57 -4.80
C GLN A 143 19.72 -52.66 -6.33
N TYR A 144 19.33 -51.61 -7.07
CA TYR A 144 19.06 -51.76 -8.53
C TYR A 144 19.42 -50.55 -9.42
N GLY A 145 20.68 -50.10 -9.34
CA GLY A 145 21.30 -49.19 -10.31
C GLY A 145 21.21 -47.71 -9.93
N LEU A 146 22.29 -46.97 -10.24
CA LEU A 146 22.40 -45.53 -9.98
C LEU A 146 21.22 -44.78 -10.62
N PRO A 147 20.47 -43.98 -9.84
CA PRO A 147 19.43 -43.13 -10.41
C PRO A 147 20.06 -42.20 -11.45
N ALA A 148 19.43 -42.05 -12.61
CA ALA A 148 19.82 -40.99 -13.52
C ALA A 148 19.31 -39.67 -12.92
N LEU A 149 20.23 -38.84 -12.44
CA LEU A 149 19.99 -37.45 -12.14
C LEU A 149 20.05 -36.67 -13.43
N ALA A 150 18.96 -35.96 -13.74
CA ALA A 150 18.97 -34.94 -14.76
C ALA A 150 18.48 -33.63 -14.14
N PRO A 151 19.16 -32.50 -14.41
CA PRO A 151 18.55 -31.21 -14.13
C PRO A 151 17.23 -31.15 -14.89
N ILE A 152 16.20 -30.66 -14.24
CA ILE A 152 14.96 -30.33 -14.91
C ILE A 152 15.30 -29.20 -15.88
N LYS A 153 15.23 -29.48 -17.19
CA LYS A 153 15.46 -28.46 -18.22
C LYS A 153 14.30 -27.46 -18.35
N TYR A 154 13.26 -27.68 -17.57
CA TYR A 154 12.08 -26.83 -17.52
C TYR A 154 12.35 -25.69 -16.55
N ARG A 155 12.35 -24.46 -17.07
CA ARG A 155 12.22 -23.26 -16.25
C ARG A 155 10.73 -22.97 -16.11
N PRO A 156 10.17 -22.99 -14.90
CA PRO A 156 8.80 -22.54 -14.68
C PRO A 156 8.58 -21.16 -15.28
N LYS A 157 7.42 -20.94 -15.91
CA LYS A 157 7.06 -19.61 -16.37
C LYS A 157 6.43 -18.85 -15.21
N PHE A 158 6.94 -17.66 -14.95
CA PHE A 158 6.29 -16.72 -14.05
C PHE A 158 5.02 -16.16 -14.66
N THR A 159 3.99 -15.93 -13.85
CA THR A 159 2.78 -15.20 -14.27
C THR A 159 3.13 -13.77 -14.66
N ALA A 160 2.26 -13.09 -15.41
CA ALA A 160 2.43 -11.67 -15.72
C ALA A 160 2.36 -10.81 -14.45
N ALA A 161 1.37 -11.07 -13.58
CA ALA A 161 1.24 -10.42 -12.27
C ALA A 161 2.49 -10.58 -11.40
N TRP A 162 3.16 -11.75 -11.41
CA TRP A 162 4.39 -11.94 -10.64
C TRP A 162 5.56 -11.09 -11.15
N ARG A 163 5.66 -10.91 -12.47
CA ARG A 163 6.70 -10.04 -13.06
C ARG A 163 6.46 -8.59 -12.66
N GLU A 164 5.20 -8.16 -12.70
CA GLU A 164 4.81 -6.81 -12.27
C GLU A 164 5.08 -6.63 -10.76
N ALA A 165 4.75 -7.63 -9.93
CA ALA A 165 5.04 -7.62 -8.50
C ALA A 165 6.54 -7.43 -8.22
N CYS A 166 7.42 -8.13 -8.93
CA CYS A 166 8.86 -7.97 -8.76
C CYS A 166 9.34 -6.60 -9.24
N SER A 167 8.79 -6.08 -10.34
CA SER A 167 9.08 -4.71 -10.82
C SER A 167 8.70 -3.67 -9.77
N ILE A 168 7.51 -3.79 -9.17
CA ILE A 168 7.02 -2.95 -8.08
C ILE A 168 7.95 -3.03 -6.86
N LEU A 169 8.29 -4.23 -6.39
CA LEU A 169 9.17 -4.42 -5.23
C LEU A 169 10.56 -3.82 -5.48
N SER A 170 11.13 -4.04 -6.66
CA SER A 170 12.42 -3.44 -7.05
C SER A 170 12.34 -1.92 -7.18
N ALA A 171 11.21 -1.36 -7.65
CA ALA A 171 11.00 0.08 -7.69
C ALA A 171 10.96 0.67 -6.27
N LEU A 172 10.25 0.01 -5.34
CA LEU A 172 10.13 0.43 -3.95
C LEU A 172 11.45 0.37 -3.16
N GLU A 173 12.39 -0.47 -3.58
CA GLU A 173 13.76 -0.48 -3.03
C GLU A 173 14.55 0.79 -3.39
N VAL A 174 14.15 1.49 -4.47
CA VAL A 174 14.82 2.72 -4.96
C VAL A 174 14.03 3.98 -4.61
N TYR A 175 12.70 3.91 -4.67
CA TYR A 175 11.81 5.06 -4.47
C TYR A 175 10.54 4.65 -3.72
N ALA A 176 10.19 5.37 -2.66
CA ALA A 176 9.21 4.91 -1.68
C ALA A 176 7.74 4.98 -2.13
N VAL A 177 7.42 5.65 -3.24
CA VAL A 177 6.05 5.90 -3.71
C VAL A 177 5.86 5.35 -5.12
N LEU A 178 4.78 4.62 -5.36
CA LEU A 178 4.46 4.08 -6.69
C LEU A 178 3.79 5.13 -7.59
N ASP A 179 2.86 5.89 -7.02
CA ASP A 179 2.14 6.96 -7.70
C ASP A 179 2.14 8.24 -6.85
N ASP A 180 3.00 9.18 -7.24
CA ASP A 180 3.11 10.49 -6.57
C ASP A 180 1.80 11.27 -6.62
N SER A 181 0.98 11.09 -7.67
CA SER A 181 -0.27 11.82 -7.81
C SER A 181 -1.32 11.31 -6.84
N ASP A 182 -1.55 9.99 -6.77
CA ASP A 182 -2.45 9.39 -5.78
C ASP A 182 -1.99 9.69 -4.34
N TYR A 183 -0.69 9.57 -4.05
CA TYR A 183 -0.16 9.92 -2.73
C TYR A 183 -0.40 11.40 -2.39
N SER A 184 -0.09 12.32 -3.31
CA SER A 184 -0.26 13.77 -3.07
C SER A 184 -1.72 14.18 -2.91
N GLU A 185 -2.63 13.56 -3.68
CA GLU A 185 -4.07 13.81 -3.57
C GLU A 185 -4.60 13.36 -2.21
N ARG A 186 -4.21 12.16 -1.75
CA ARG A 186 -4.59 11.64 -0.43
C ARG A 186 -4.00 12.47 0.71
N GLU A 187 -2.75 12.89 0.58
CA GLU A 187 -2.09 13.77 1.55
C GLU A 187 -2.87 15.08 1.69
N TRP A 188 -3.24 15.68 0.56
CA TRP A 188 -4.02 16.92 0.53
C TRP A 188 -5.41 16.76 1.15
N GLU A 189 -6.16 15.71 0.77
CA GLU A 189 -7.50 15.44 1.31
C GLU A 189 -7.47 15.22 2.83
N ARG A 190 -6.50 14.46 3.33
CA ARG A 190 -6.32 14.22 4.76
C ARG A 190 -5.98 15.51 5.50
N TRP A 191 -5.07 16.31 4.96
CA TRP A 191 -4.72 17.60 5.53
C TRP A 191 -5.92 18.55 5.59
N GLN A 192 -6.70 18.64 4.51
CA GLN A 192 -7.92 19.46 4.50
C GLN A 192 -8.94 19.01 5.55
N SER A 193 -9.14 17.70 5.71
CA SER A 193 -10.02 17.16 6.75
C SER A 193 -9.55 17.59 8.15
N ASN A 194 -8.25 17.43 8.44
CA ASN A 194 -7.67 17.79 9.72
C ASN A 194 -7.78 19.29 10.02
N VAL A 195 -7.55 20.15 9.01
CA VAL A 195 -7.72 21.61 9.12
C VAL A 195 -9.17 21.97 9.42
N ASN A 196 -10.12 21.38 8.70
CA ASN A 196 -11.54 21.65 8.91
C ASN A 196 -11.98 21.25 10.32
N GLU A 197 -11.56 20.08 10.82
CA GLU A 197 -11.85 19.65 12.18
C GLU A 197 -11.24 20.59 13.23
N ALA A 198 -9.98 21.02 13.03
CA ALA A 198 -9.33 21.96 13.93
C ALA A 198 -10.00 23.35 13.91
N LEU A 199 -10.42 23.82 12.74
CA LEU A 199 -11.16 25.07 12.56
C LEU A 199 -12.54 25.02 13.23
N GLU A 200 -13.31 23.95 13.02
CA GLU A 200 -14.59 23.75 13.69
C GLU A 200 -14.42 23.76 15.22
N GLN A 201 -13.34 23.15 15.71
CA GLN A 201 -13.03 23.15 17.14
C GLN A 201 -12.69 24.56 17.65
N ALA A 202 -11.88 25.34 16.93
CA ALA A 202 -11.56 26.71 17.29
C ALA A 202 -12.80 27.61 17.29
N GLN A 203 -13.69 27.45 16.30
CA GLN A 203 -14.96 28.19 16.22
C GLN A 203 -15.87 27.95 17.43
N ARG A 204 -15.91 26.71 17.95
CA ARG A 204 -16.73 26.36 19.12
C ARG A 204 -16.35 27.10 20.40
N GLU A 205 -15.14 27.67 20.48
CA GLU A 205 -14.74 28.48 21.64
C GLU A 205 -15.43 29.85 21.68
N TYR A 206 -16.01 30.28 20.56
CA TYR A 206 -16.63 31.60 20.40
C TYR A 206 -18.14 31.48 20.16
N GLU A 207 -18.87 31.04 21.18
CA GLU A 207 -20.32 30.78 21.13
C GLU A 207 -21.18 32.01 20.73
N ASP A 208 -20.66 33.23 20.93
CA ASP A 208 -21.35 34.48 20.59
C ASP A 208 -21.23 34.87 19.10
N ASP A 209 -20.35 34.22 18.34
CA ASP A 209 -20.20 34.47 16.91
C ASP A 209 -21.36 33.84 16.13
N THR A 210 -21.89 34.58 15.17
CA THR A 210 -22.87 34.04 14.21
C THR A 210 -22.18 33.17 13.17
N GLU A 211 -22.89 32.20 12.59
CA GLU A 211 -22.37 31.35 11.51
C GLU A 211 -21.77 32.16 10.34
N ALA A 212 -22.39 33.30 9.99
CA ALA A 212 -21.90 34.19 8.95
C ALA A 212 -20.56 34.85 9.33
N GLN A 213 -20.39 35.27 10.59
CA GLN A 213 -19.13 35.83 11.08
C GLN A 213 -18.05 34.77 11.10
N SER A 214 -18.34 33.56 11.62
CA SER A 214 -17.37 32.46 11.65
C SER A 214 -16.89 32.07 10.25
N ALA A 215 -17.80 32.09 9.25
CA ALA A 215 -17.45 31.83 7.86
C ALA A 215 -16.55 32.93 7.26
N GLU A 216 -16.86 34.22 7.51
CA GLU A 216 -16.03 35.34 7.04
C GLU A 216 -14.63 35.35 7.69
N ILE A 217 -14.56 35.03 9.00
CA ILE A 217 -13.28 34.92 9.71
C ILE A 217 -12.46 33.76 9.14
N ALA A 218 -13.06 32.59 8.95
CA ALA A 218 -12.37 31.43 8.38
C ALA A 218 -11.85 31.68 6.96
N ASP A 219 -12.63 32.35 6.11
CA ASP A 219 -12.19 32.75 4.76
C ASP A 219 -11.01 33.72 4.83
N SER A 220 -11.03 34.66 5.79
CA SER A 220 -9.95 35.66 5.94
C SER A 220 -8.60 35.09 6.36
N CYS A 221 -8.58 33.95 7.05
CA CYS A 221 -7.34 33.29 7.51
C CYS A 221 -6.96 32.04 6.71
N HIS A 222 -7.71 31.72 5.64
CA HIS A 222 -7.50 30.52 4.83
C HIS A 222 -6.06 30.40 4.32
N ASP A 223 -5.48 31.48 3.80
CA ASP A 223 -4.12 31.46 3.23
C ASP A 223 -3.06 31.20 4.31
N GLU A 224 -3.21 31.82 5.48
CA GLU A 224 -2.27 31.64 6.61
C GLU A 224 -2.37 30.24 7.22
N ILE A 225 -3.56 29.65 7.25
CA ILE A 225 -3.74 28.23 7.58
C ILE A 225 -3.12 27.34 6.50
N GLY A 226 -3.23 27.72 5.23
CA GLY A 226 -2.58 27.08 4.09
C GLY A 226 -1.07 26.93 4.27
N ASP A 227 -0.42 27.94 4.85
CA ASP A 227 1.01 27.92 5.16
C ASP A 227 1.40 26.84 6.19
N LEU A 228 0.44 26.20 6.87
CA LEU A 228 0.70 25.07 7.76
C LEU A 228 0.88 23.73 7.01
N TYR A 229 0.61 23.66 5.70
CA TYR A 229 0.76 22.45 4.92
C TYR A 229 2.22 21.91 4.96
N GLY A 230 2.37 20.61 5.19
CA GLY A 230 3.67 19.93 5.23
C GLY A 230 4.53 20.20 6.48
N HIS A 231 4.00 20.92 7.48
CA HIS A 231 4.73 21.17 8.73
C HIS A 231 4.65 20.01 9.74
N GLU A 232 3.59 19.20 9.68
CA GLU A 232 3.39 18.03 10.53
C GLU A 232 3.45 16.74 9.68
N PRO A 233 3.87 15.60 10.25
CA PRO A 233 3.88 14.33 9.54
C PRO A 233 2.46 13.83 9.21
N GLU A 234 2.35 12.91 8.25
CA GLU A 234 1.10 12.17 7.91
C GLU A 234 -0.10 13.08 7.63
N SER A 235 0.14 14.23 6.98
CA SER A 235 -0.90 15.25 6.70
C SER A 235 -1.55 15.83 7.96
N GLY A 236 -0.87 15.76 9.10
CA GLY A 236 -1.33 16.36 10.34
C GLY A 236 -1.44 17.88 10.25
N VAL A 237 -2.15 18.46 11.22
CA VAL A 237 -2.17 19.90 11.43
C VAL A 237 -1.94 20.18 12.91
N SER A 238 -1.26 21.29 13.23
CA SER A 238 -1.13 21.75 14.60
C SER A 238 -2.42 22.47 15.02
N TRP A 239 -3.26 21.80 15.81
CA TRP A 239 -4.55 22.34 16.25
C TRP A 239 -4.40 23.67 16.99
N GLN A 240 -3.37 23.79 17.84
CA GLN A 240 -3.07 25.03 18.56
C GLN A 240 -2.74 26.19 17.61
N LYS A 241 -1.99 25.93 16.52
CA LYS A 241 -1.67 26.99 15.56
C LYS A 241 -2.92 27.42 14.79
N VAL A 242 -3.77 26.47 14.41
CA VAL A 242 -5.06 26.78 13.76
C VAL A 242 -5.93 27.65 14.66
N GLU A 243 -6.02 27.31 15.95
CA GLU A 243 -6.72 28.11 16.96
C GLU A 243 -6.11 29.51 17.10
N ASP A 244 -4.79 29.63 17.20
CA ASP A 244 -4.09 30.90 17.31
C ASP A 244 -4.35 31.80 16.09
N ILE A 245 -4.23 31.25 14.86
CA ILE A 245 -4.50 31.96 13.61
C ILE A 245 -5.97 32.41 13.54
N TYR A 246 -6.91 31.52 13.87
CA TYR A 246 -8.33 31.86 13.88
C TYR A 246 -8.64 32.98 14.88
N ARG A 247 -8.05 32.94 16.08
CA ARG A 247 -8.21 33.97 17.11
C ARG A 247 -7.67 35.32 16.63
N GLU A 248 -6.49 35.35 16.01
CA GLU A 248 -5.92 36.59 15.47
C GLU A 248 -6.80 37.19 14.36
N ALA A 249 -7.29 36.35 13.45
CA ALA A 249 -8.22 36.76 12.40
C ALA A 249 -9.55 37.28 12.97
N ARG A 250 -10.08 36.62 14.00
CA ARG A 250 -11.29 37.04 14.71
C ARG A 250 -11.10 38.41 15.38
N ASP A 251 -9.98 38.62 16.07
CA ASP A 251 -9.67 39.90 16.69
C ASP A 251 -9.55 41.02 15.65
N ALA A 252 -8.93 40.75 14.50
CA ALA A 252 -8.84 41.68 13.38
C ALA A 252 -10.23 42.01 12.80
N TYR A 253 -11.07 41.00 12.61
CA TYR A 253 -12.44 41.13 12.10
C TYR A 253 -13.28 42.07 12.99
N PHE A 254 -13.35 41.77 14.29
CA PHE A 254 -14.15 42.59 15.21
C PHE A 254 -13.55 43.98 15.45
N THR A 255 -12.22 44.13 15.35
CA THR A 255 -11.57 45.45 15.36
C THR A 255 -11.98 46.29 14.16
N ALA A 256 -12.01 45.70 12.96
CA ALA A 256 -12.46 46.37 11.74
C ALA A 256 -13.94 46.77 11.84
N LEU A 257 -14.79 45.86 12.30
CA LEU A 257 -16.23 46.09 12.49
C LEU A 257 -16.49 47.21 13.51
N ALA A 258 -15.77 47.20 14.64
CA ALA A 258 -15.86 48.26 15.63
C ALA A 258 -15.43 49.62 15.06
N ASN A 259 -14.34 49.66 14.28
CA ASN A 259 -13.88 50.88 13.62
C ASN A 259 -14.90 51.41 12.60
N GLU A 260 -15.55 50.53 11.85
CA GLU A 260 -16.61 50.92 10.91
C GLU A 260 -17.79 51.57 11.66
N HIS A 261 -18.27 50.93 12.73
CA HIS A 261 -19.38 51.46 13.52
C HIS A 261 -19.05 52.75 14.27
N LEU A 262 -17.82 52.88 14.80
CA LEU A 262 -17.39 54.08 15.53
C LEU A 262 -17.11 55.27 14.61
N ASN A 263 -16.69 55.03 13.37
CA ASN A 263 -16.46 56.07 12.37
C ASN A 263 -17.69 56.38 11.51
N ALA A 264 -18.77 55.60 11.64
CA ALA A 264 -20.02 55.88 10.97
C ALA A 264 -20.58 57.24 11.39
N PRO A 265 -21.05 58.08 10.46
CA PRO A 265 -21.62 59.37 10.81
C PRO A 265 -22.84 59.18 11.72
N ILE A 266 -22.79 59.78 12.91
CA ILE A 266 -23.92 59.75 13.84
C ILE A 266 -25.09 60.45 13.16
N ALA A 267 -26.22 59.75 13.04
CA ALA A 267 -27.46 60.33 12.49
C ALA A 267 -27.82 61.61 13.25
N GLY A 268 -27.72 62.76 12.55
CA GLY A 268 -27.97 64.09 13.11
C GLY A 268 -26.74 64.98 13.33
N GLN A 269 -25.50 64.47 13.23
CA GLN A 269 -24.29 65.30 13.40
C GLN A 269 -23.95 66.17 12.16
N LEU A 270 -24.35 65.75 10.95
CA LEU A 270 -24.12 66.53 9.72
C LEU A 270 -25.24 67.53 9.38
N ALA A 271 -26.26 67.67 10.25
CA ALA A 271 -27.40 68.55 10.01
C ALA A 271 -27.17 70.02 10.47
N PHE A 272 -25.96 70.37 10.90
CA PHE A 272 -25.62 71.71 11.41
C PHE A 272 -24.45 72.39 10.68
N ALA A 273 -24.13 71.99 9.44
CA ALA A 273 -23.18 72.71 8.58
C ALA A 273 -23.91 73.64 7.60
#